data_AF-A0A0Q5UG73-F1
#
_entry.id   AF-A0A0Q5UG73-F1
#
_cell.length_a   1.000
_cell.length_b   1.000
_cell.length_c   1.000
_cell.angle_alpha   90.00
_cell.angle_beta   90.00
_cell.angle_gamma   90.00
#
_symmetry.space_group_name_H-M   'P 1'
#
loop_
_entity.id
_entity.type
_entity.pdbx_description
1 polymer ?
#
loop_
_entity_poly.entity_id
_entity_poly.type
_entity_poly.pdbx_seq_one_letter_code
_entity_poly.pdbx_strand_id
1 'polypeptide(L)' 'MAKKGNRIQVILECTEHKTSGQPGTSRYITTKNKKNTPDRLEIKKFNPILKRVTVHKEIK' A
#
# COMPACT_ATOMS: atom_id res chain seq x y z
N MET A 1 -26.13 -3.03 -7.56
CA MET A 1 -24.70 -3.28 -7.28
C MET A 1 -24.59 -3.88 -5.88
N ALA A 2 -24.02 -5.07 -5.72
CA ALA A 2 -23.89 -5.68 -4.40
C ALA A 2 -23.05 -4.78 -3.47
N LYS A 3 -23.52 -4.53 -2.25
CA LYS A 3 -22.74 -3.80 -1.24
C LYS A 3 -21.39 -4.50 -1.11
N LYS A 4 -20.29 -3.78 -1.41
CA LYS A 4 -18.95 -4.18 -0.95
C LYS A 4 -19.10 -4.27 0.58
N GLY A 5 -19.11 -5.48 1.13
CA GLY A 5 -19.34 -5.72 2.55
C GLY A 5 -18.21 -5.15 3.40
N ASN A 6 -17.49 -5.98 4.14
CA ASN A 6 -16.39 -5.51 4.99
C ASN A 6 -15.07 -5.22 4.22
N ARG A 7 -15.12 -5.16 2.88
CA ARG A 7 -13.96 -4.87 2.04
C ARG A 7 -13.83 -3.37 1.82
N ILE A 8 -12.74 -2.81 2.34
CA ILE A 8 -12.38 -1.40 2.18
C ILE A 8 -11.23 -1.26 1.19
N GLN A 9 -11.19 -0.16 0.47
CA GLN A 9 -10.06 0.21 -0.38
C GLN A 9 -9.00 0.88 0.50
N VAL A 10 -7.76 0.42 0.40
CA VAL A 10 -6.61 0.94 1.13
C VAL A 10 -5.50 1.32 0.16
N ILE A 11 -4.68 2.27 0.60
CA ILE A 11 -3.54 2.77 -0.17
C ILE A 11 -2.27 2.34 0.55
N LEU A 12 -1.41 1.60 -0.16
CA LEU A 12 -0.07 1.23 0.30
C LEU A 12 0.94 2.20 -0.30
N GLU A 13 1.83 2.74 0.53
CA GLU A 13 2.88 3.67 0.11
C GLU A 13 4.25 3.14 0.52
N CYS A 14 5.23 3.31 -0.36
CA CYS A 14 6.60 2.90 -0.11
C CYS A 14 7.22 3.72 1.04
N THR A 15 7.71 3.03 2.08
CA THR A 15 8.37 3.66 3.22
C THR A 15 9.76 4.17 2.89
N GLU A 16 10.49 3.40 2.08
CA GLU A 16 11.87 3.67 1.68
C GLU A 16 11.99 4.81 0.65
N HIS A 17 10.87 5.29 0.11
CA HIS A 17 10.92 6.30 -0.95
C HIS A 17 11.17 7.71 -0.40
N LYS A 18 10.64 8.03 0.78
CA LYS A 18 10.83 9.35 1.41
C LYS A 18 12.30 9.67 1.70
N THR A 19 13.12 8.65 1.94
CA THR A 19 14.55 8.81 2.24
C THR A 19 15.44 8.78 1.00
N SER A 20 14.89 8.43 -0.17
CA SER A 20 15.68 8.22 -1.39
C SER A 20 16.00 9.50 -2.17
N GLY A 21 15.37 10.63 -1.84
CA GLY A 21 15.57 11.90 -2.54
C GLY A 21 15.08 11.92 -3.99
N GLN A 22 14.43 10.86 -4.47
CA GLN A 22 13.88 10.78 -5.81
C GLN A 22 12.49 11.42 -5.89
N PRO A 23 12.16 12.10 -7.01
CA PRO A 23 10.85 12.67 -7.21
C PRO A 23 9.80 11.58 -7.43
N GLY A 24 8.67 11.70 -6.75
CA GLY A 24 7.52 10.81 -6.88
C GLY A 24 7.19 10.06 -5.60
N THR A 25 6.22 9.16 -5.68
CA THR A 25 5.89 8.23 -4.59
C THR A 25 5.23 6.99 -5.17
N SER A 26 5.79 5.81 -4.91
CA SER A 26 5.16 4.55 -5.29
C SER A 26 3.96 4.26 -4.39
N ARG A 27 2.76 4.24 -4.99
CA ARG A 27 1.49 3.97 -4.32
C ARG A 27 0.75 2.84 -5.01
N TYR A 28 0.20 1.93 -4.21
CA TYR A 28 -0.65 0.84 -4.66
C TYR A 28 -2.03 0.96 -4.05
N ILE A 29 -3.04 0.79 -4.88
CA ILE A 29 -4.43 0.70 -4.45
C ILE A 29 -4.78 -0.77 -4.35
N THR A 30 -5.22 -1.21 -3.17
CA THR A 30 -5.71 -2.57 -2.97
C THR A 30 -6.97 -2.56 -2.12
N THR A 31 -7.62 -3.69 -1.99
CA THR A 31 -8.75 -3.85 -1.07
C THR A 31 -8.37 -4.80 0.05
N LYS A 32 -8.66 -4.43 1.29
CA LYS A 32 -8.52 -5.33 2.44
C LYS A 32 -9.87 -5.58 3.10
N ASN A 33 -10.01 -6.73 3.74
CA ASN A 33 -11.17 -7.03 4.56
C ASN A 33 -10.91 -6.59 5.99
N LYS A 34 -11.59 -5.54 6.45
CA LYS A 34 -11.39 -4.94 7.78
C LYS A 34 -11.68 -5.92 8.93
N LYS A 35 -12.52 -6.95 8.71
CA LYS A 35 -12.85 -7.96 9.72
C LYS A 35 -11.73 -8.99 9.89
N ASN A 36 -11.10 -9.41 8.80
CA ASN A 36 -10.06 -10.45 8.83
C ASN A 36 -8.68 -9.87 9.11
N THR A 37 -8.44 -8.62 8.70
CA THR A 37 -7.15 -7.94 8.84
C THR A 37 -7.40 -6.52 9.34
N PRO A 38 -7.63 -6.35 10.66
CA PRO A 38 -7.90 -5.05 11.26
C PRO A 38 -6.65 -4.15 11.26
N ASP A 39 -5.47 -4.74 11.39
CA ASP A 39 -4.19 -4.03 11.47
C ASP A 39 -3.77 -3.39 10.14
N ARG A 40 -2.78 -2.49 10.23
CA ARG A 40 -2.18 -1.83 9.07
C ARG A 40 -1.45 -2.87 8.22
N LEU A 41 -1.75 -2.89 6.92
CA LEU A 41 -1.12 -3.81 5.99
C LEU A 41 0.32 -3.36 5.68
N GLU A 42 1.27 -4.30 5.74
CA GLU A 42 2.66 -4.11 5.33
C GLU A 42 3.05 -5.21 4.36
N ILE A 43 3.34 -4.83 3.11
CA ILE A 43 3.65 -5.80 2.04
C ILE A 43 4.85 -5.31 1.25
N LYS A 44 5.73 -6.26 0.90
CA LYS A 44 6.80 -6.03 -0.07
C LYS A 44 6.21 -5.96 -1.48
N LYS A 45 6.34 -4.81 -2.13
CA LYS A 45 5.94 -4.59 -3.53
C LYS A 45 7.10 -4.00 -4.31
N PHE A 46 7.10 -4.24 -5.61
CA PHE A 46 8.07 -3.63 -6.51
C PHE A 46 7.85 -2.12 -6.52
N ASN A 47 8.90 -1.32 -6.32
CA ASN A 47 8.83 0.12 -6.52
C ASN A 47 9.38 0.44 -7.92
N PRO A 48 8.57 0.99 -8.85
CA PRO A 48 9.00 1.28 -10.20
C PRO A 48 10.04 2.42 -10.28
N ILE A 49 10.10 3.29 -9.27
CA ILE A 49 11.01 4.43 -9.23
C ILE A 49 12.41 3.96 -8.80
N LEU A 50 12.48 3.15 -7.73
CA LEU A 50 13.74 2.57 -7.24
C LEU A 50 14.15 1.28 -7.96
N LYS A 51 13.29 0.76 -8.84
CA LYS A 51 13.46 -0.49 -9.60
C LYS A 51 13.81 -1.71 -8.73
N ARG A 52 13.34 -1.75 -7.50
CA ARG A 52 13.58 -2.84 -6.54
C ARG A 52 12.35 -3.10 -5.69
N VAL A 53 12.30 -4.28 -5.07
CA VAL A 53 11.25 -4.61 -4.11
C VAL A 53 11.50 -3.86 -2.80
N THR A 54 10.51 -3.09 -2.36
CA THR A 54 10.56 -2.29 -1.14
C THR A 54 9.34 -2.54 -0.27
N VAL A 55 9.44 -2.16 0.99
CA VAL A 55 8.33 -2.26 1.94
C VAL A 55 7.32 -1.15 1.67
N HIS A 56 6.05 -1.54 1.51
CA HIS A 56 4.92 -0.61 1.38
C HIS A 56 3.98 -0.78 2.57
N LYS A 57 3.63 0.32 3.23
CA LYS A 57 2.74 0.37 4.39
C LYS A 57 1.45 1.09 4.05
N GLU A 58 0.36 0.64 4.65
CA GLU A 58 -0.95 1.27 4.55
C GLU A 58 -0.96 2.66 5.22
N ILE A 59 -1.38 3.69 4.47
CA ILE A 59 -1.54 5.05 5.03
C ILE A 59 -2.99 5.31 5.50
N LYS A 60 -3.96 4.87 4.71
CA LYS A 60 -5.37 5.25 4.86
C LYS A 60 -6.27 4.03 4.93
#